data_AF-A0A7C0YTN9-F1
#
_entry.id   AF-A0A7C0YTN9-F1
#
_cell.length_a   1.000
_cell.length_b   1.000
_cell.length_c   1.000
_cell.angle_alpha   90.00
_cell.angle_beta   90.00
_cell.angle_gamma   90.00
#
_symmetry.space_group_name_H-M   'P 1'
#
loop_
_entity.id
_entity.type
_entity.pdbx_description
1 polymer ?
#
loop_
_entity_poly.entity_id
_entity_poly.type
_entity_poly.pdbx_seq_one_letter_code
_entity_poly.pdbx_strand_id
1 'polypeptide(L)' 'VGGPSSREALELIRKGLKGLDFVGFDLVEVYPQYDPGFITSLLAANIVFEFISLIALNKKNTRE' A
#
# COMPACT_ATOMS: atom_id res chain seq x y z
N VAL A 1 9.77 12.13 -16.26
CA VAL A 1 8.97 10.91 -15.97
C VAL A 1 7.62 11.36 -15.41
N GLY A 2 6.51 10.67 -15.76
CA GLY A 2 5.12 11.06 -15.47
C GLY A 2 4.29 9.98 -14.76
N GLY A 3 4.90 9.29 -13.78
CA GLY A 3 4.18 8.37 -12.90
C GLY A 3 3.44 9.10 -11.76
N PRO A 4 2.58 8.40 -11.02
CA PRO A 4 1.85 9.00 -9.90
C PRO A 4 2.81 9.41 -8.79
N SER A 5 2.47 10.48 -8.08
CA SER A 5 3.10 10.84 -6.83
C SER A 5 2.77 9.80 -5.74
N SER A 6 3.61 9.69 -4.71
CA SER A 6 3.38 8.82 -3.55
C SER A 6 2.02 9.08 -2.89
N ARG A 7 1.59 10.36 -2.85
CA ARG A 7 0.29 10.75 -2.31
C ARG A 7 -0.86 10.15 -3.13
N GLU A 8 -0.79 10.24 -4.46
CA GLU A 8 -1.82 9.70 -5.34
C GLU A 8 -1.88 8.17 -5.27
N ALA A 9 -0.73 7.50 -5.22
CA ALA A 9 -0.66 6.05 -5.05
C ALA A 9 -1.30 5.59 -3.72
N LEU A 10 -0.95 6.23 -2.60
CA LEU A 10 -1.52 5.91 -1.29
C LEU A 10 -3.02 6.23 -1.22
N GLU A 11 -3.47 7.31 -1.87
CA GLU A 11 -4.89 7.66 -1.94
C GLU A 11 -5.70 6.63 -2.74
N LEU A 12 -5.17 6.15 -3.86
CA LEU A 12 -5.74 5.06 -4.64
C LEU A 12 -5.90 3.78 -3.80
N ILE A 13 -4.88 3.41 -3.01
CA ILE A 13 -4.96 2.23 -2.13
C ILE A 13 -6.03 2.47 -1.06
N ARG A 14 -5.91 3.55 -0.28
CA ARG A 14 -6.78 3.85 0.88
C ARG A 14 -8.25 3.98 0.51
N LYS A 15 -8.55 4.70 -0.58
CA LYS A 15 -9.92 5.03 -0.97
C LYS A 15 -10.44 4.10 -2.06
N GLY A 16 -9.62 3.83 -3.07
CA GLY A 16 -10.02 3.05 -4.24
C GLY A 16 -10.20 1.57 -3.94
N LEU A 17 -9.48 1.02 -2.96
CA LEU A 17 -9.53 -0.42 -2.65
C LEU A 17 -10.30 -0.75 -1.36
N LYS A 18 -10.90 0.25 -0.71
CA LYS A 18 -11.65 0.05 0.54
C LYS A 18 -12.85 -0.87 0.32
N GLY A 19 -13.00 -1.89 1.15
CA GLY A 19 -14.12 -2.85 1.10
C GLY A 19 -13.89 -4.05 0.18
N LEU A 20 -12.77 -4.12 -0.55
CA LEU A 20 -12.42 -5.31 -1.34
C LEU A 20 -11.99 -6.46 -0.43
N ASP A 21 -12.49 -7.67 -0.67
CA ASP A 21 -12.03 -8.85 0.05
C ASP A 21 -10.69 -9.36 -0.52
N PHE A 22 -9.59 -9.03 0.16
CA PHE A 22 -8.24 -9.38 -0.28
C PHE A 22 -7.86 -10.79 0.15
N VAL A 23 -7.54 -11.65 -0.81
CA VAL A 23 -6.94 -12.98 -0.55
C VAL A 23 -5.44 -12.87 -0.26
N GLY A 24 -4.77 -11.87 -0.83
CA GLY A 24 -3.35 -11.58 -0.62
C GLY A 24 -2.88 -10.40 -1.48
N PHE A 25 -1.65 -9.93 -1.22
CA PHE A 25 -0.96 -8.92 -2.04
C PHE A 25 0.56 -9.13 -1.93
N ASP A 26 1.30 -8.61 -2.90
CA ASP A 26 2.75 -8.53 -2.88
C ASP A 26 3.21 -7.07 -3.09
N LEU A 27 4.50 -6.84 -2.82
CA LEU A 27 5.17 -5.57 -3.00
C LEU A 27 6.55 -5.88 -3.57
N VAL A 28 6.78 -5.47 -4.82
CA VAL A 28 7.95 -5.83 -5.61
C VAL A 28 8.71 -4.59 -6.08
N GLU A 29 9.86 -4.80 -6.71
CA GLU A 29 10.67 -3.76 -7.37
C GLU A 29 11.20 -2.64 -6.44
N VAL A 30 11.37 -2.94 -5.15
CA VAL A 30 12.22 -2.13 -4.28
C VAL A 30 13.66 -2.57 -4.49
N TYR A 31 14.52 -1.68 -4.99
CA TYR A 31 15.94 -1.96 -5.17
C TYR A 31 16.80 -1.06 -4.26
N PRO A 32 17.19 -1.55 -3.06
CA PRO A 32 17.85 -0.70 -2.04
C PRO A 32 19.14 -0.04 -2.50
N GLN A 33 19.89 -0.66 -3.42
CA GLN A 33 21.13 -0.09 -3.95
C GLN A 33 20.90 1.19 -4.76
N TYR A 34 19.68 1.40 -5.26
CA TYR A 34 19.27 2.56 -6.06
C TYR A 34 18.24 3.43 -5.34
N ASP A 35 18.16 3.34 -4.01
CA ASP A 35 17.18 4.04 -3.19
C ASP A 35 17.83 5.12 -2.29
N PRO A 36 18.25 6.26 -2.85
CA PRO A 36 18.89 7.31 -2.07
C PRO A 36 17.92 7.86 -1.01
N GLY A 37 18.35 7.83 0.25
CA GLY A 37 17.51 8.26 1.38
C GLY A 37 16.37 7.30 1.73
N PHE A 38 16.39 6.07 1.19
CA PHE A 38 15.41 5.02 1.45
C PHE A 38 13.96 5.40 1.14
N ILE A 39 13.75 6.35 0.22
CA ILE A 39 12.42 6.91 -0.06
C ILE A 39 11.49 5.89 -0.73
N THR A 40 12.03 5.02 -1.57
CA THR A 40 11.30 3.93 -2.23
C THR A 40 10.93 2.88 -1.20
N SER A 41 11.88 2.47 -0.36
CA SER A 41 11.67 1.51 0.72
C SER A 41 10.65 2.02 1.74
N LEU A 42 10.70 3.32 2.07
CA LEU A 42 9.73 3.97 2.96
C LEU A 42 8.33 4.02 2.34
N LEU A 43 8.21 4.37 1.06
CA LEU A 43 6.93 4.33 0.36
C LEU A 43 6.37 2.90 0.34
N ALA A 44 7.23 1.93 0.03
CA ALA A 44 6.87 0.52 -0.01
C ALA A 44 6.34 0.02 1.34
N ALA A 45 7.03 0.35 2.44
CA ALA A 45 6.56 0.04 3.79
C ALA A 45 5.19 0.66 4.10
N ASN A 46 4.96 1.92 3.70
CA ASN A 46 3.66 2.57 3.85
C ASN A 46 2.56 1.87 3.02
N ILE A 47 2.85 1.47 1.77
CA ILE A 47 1.91 0.71 0.94
C ILE A 47 1.48 -0.58 1.64
N VAL A 48 2.44 -1.37 2.14
CA VAL A 48 2.16 -2.60 2.89
C VAL A 48 1.30 -2.33 4.12
N PHE A 49 1.61 -1.26 4.86
CA PHE A 49 0.82 -0.84 6.02
C PHE A 49 -0.64 -0.51 5.66
N GLU A 50 -0.87 0.18 4.55
CA GLU A 50 -2.24 0.48 4.07
C GLU A 50 -3.01 -0.79 3.73
N PHE A 51 -2.41 -1.74 3.00
CA PHE A 51 -3.06 -3.01 2.68
C PHE A 51 -3.42 -3.81 3.95
N ILE A 52 -2.49 -3.89 4.92
CA ILE A 52 -2.77 -4.54 6.21
C ILE A 52 -3.93 -3.84 6.93
N SER A 53 -3.97 -2.50 6.90
CA SER A 53 -5.06 -1.72 7.51
C SER A 53 -6.41 -1.99 6.86
N LEU A 54 -6.47 -2.09 5.52
CA LEU A 54 -7.69 -2.44 4.79
C LEU A 54 -8.17 -3.85 5.12
N ILE A 55 -7.26 -4.83 5.18
CA ILE A 55 -7.59 -6.20 5.59
C ILE A 55 -8.13 -6.22 7.03
N ALA A 56 -7.52 -5.48 7.95
CA ALA A 56 -7.97 -5.39 9.33
C ALA A 56 -9.37 -4.77 9.45
N LEU A 57 -9.65 -3.71 8.68
CA LEU A 57 -10.97 -3.07 8.63
C LEU A 57 -12.05 -4.01 8.10
N ASN A 58 -11.76 -4.76 7.02
CA ASN A 58 -12.72 -5.73 6.49
C ASN A 58 -12.99 -6.86 7.48
N LYS A 59 -11.95 -7.41 8.12
CA LYS A 59 -12.10 -8.42 9.17
C LYS A 59 -12.94 -7.92 10.35
N LYS A 60 -12.84 -6.63 10.70
CA LYS A 60 -13.69 -6.03 11.72
C LYS A 60 -15.16 -6.02 11.28
N ASN A 61 -15.43 -5.55 10.06
CA ASN A 61 -16.80 -5.45 9.54
C ASN A 61 -17.48 -6.81 9.37
N THR A 62 -16.74 -7.89 9.07
CA THR A 62 -17.31 -9.26 8.99
C THR A 62 -17.66 -9.85 10.36
N ARG A 63 -17.11 -9.30 11.45
CA ARG A 63 -17.33 -9.78 12.82
C ARG A 63 -18.43 -9.01 13.56
N GLU A 64 -18.88 -7.88 13.01
CA GLU A 64 -20.06 -7.12 13.46
C GLU A 64 -21.32 -7.61 12.73
#